data_AF-A0A534MW06-F1
#
_entry.id   AF-A0A534MW06-F1
#
_cell.length_a   1.000
_cell.length_b   1.000
_cell.length_c   1.000
_cell.angle_alpha   90.00
_cell.angle_beta   90.00
_cell.angle_gamma   90.00
#
_symmetry.space_group_name_H-M   'P 1'
#
loop_
_entity.id
_entity.type
_entity.pdbx_description
1 polymer ?
#
loop_
_entity_poly.entity_id
_entity_poly.type
_entity_poly.pdbx_seq_one_letter_code
_entity_poly.pdbx_strand_id
1 'polypeptide(L)'
;MVDYPSSFRLWVPRWKHEGGEKPWKVSVTGFTIAHLPPQAVVGLIEAAESLRALLERSLDFSTRAKLDWFPDDFSKALALLRSQTPEIPYHPDLFPSGGYSLLARQVAASATTAYVFGGMGSFNDLGFTSHGLETEYKSLLPTLYAAVIDALLAAANSFGPE
;
A
#
# COMPACT_ATOMS: atom_id res chain seq x y z
N MET A 1 3.50 -19.16 26.77
CA MET A 1 4.47 -19.40 25.67
C MET A 1 3.63 -19.83 24.48
N VAL A 2 3.58 -19.03 23.42
CA VAL A 2 2.78 -19.37 22.23
C VAL A 2 3.60 -20.35 21.41
N ASP A 3 3.04 -21.53 21.17
CA ASP A 3 3.69 -22.58 20.38
C ASP A 3 3.52 -22.21 18.90
N TYR A 4 4.60 -21.75 18.27
CA TYR A 4 4.57 -21.44 16.84
C TYR A 4 4.67 -22.74 16.05
N PRO A 5 3.85 -22.92 15.00
CA PRO A 5 3.92 -24.12 14.18
C PRO A 5 5.31 -24.29 13.57
N SER A 6 5.83 -25.52 13.60
CA SER A 6 7.16 -25.89 13.09
C SER A 6 7.30 -25.81 11.56
N SER A 7 6.23 -25.42 10.86
CA SER A 7 6.21 -25.25 9.42
C SER A 7 5.26 -24.13 9.01
N PHE A 8 5.65 -23.39 7.98
CA PHE A 8 4.81 -22.34 7.39
C PHE A 8 4.14 -22.87 6.12
N ARG A 9 2.95 -22.33 5.80
CA ARG A 9 2.27 -22.61 4.54
C ARG A 9 2.22 -21.36 3.69
N LEU A 10 2.82 -21.43 2.50
CA LEU A 10 2.67 -20.43 1.46
C LEU A 10 1.45 -20.80 0.61
N TRP A 11 0.46 -19.91 0.53
CA TRP A 11 -0.71 -20.08 -0.32
C TRP A 11 -0.54 -19.26 -1.59
N VAL A 12 -0.52 -19.93 -2.74
CA VAL A 12 -0.38 -19.28 -4.05
C VAL A 12 -1.73 -19.33 -4.76
N PRO A 13 -2.37 -18.17 -5.01
CA PRO A 13 -3.58 -18.12 -5.82
C PRO A 13 -3.22 -18.20 -7.30
N ARG A 14 -3.99 -18.99 -8.06
CA ARG A 14 -3.98 -18.99 -9.53
C ARG A 14 -5.36 -18.59 -10.01
N TRP A 15 -5.39 -17.49 -10.76
CA TRP A 15 -6.59 -16.93 -11.36
C TRP A 15 -6.70 -17.39 -12.81
N LYS A 16 -7.90 -17.76 -13.24
CA LYS A 16 -8.21 -18.12 -14.63
C LYS A 16 -9.49 -17.41 -15.06
N HIS A 17 -9.45 -16.78 -16.24
CA HIS A 17 -10.62 -16.20 -16.88
C HIS A 17 -11.30 -17.28 -17.74
N GLU A 18 -12.54 -17.66 -17.40
CA GLU A 18 -13.32 -18.71 -18.08
C GLU A 18 -14.57 -18.15 -18.80
N GLY A 19 -14.88 -16.85 -18.68
CA GLY A 19 -16.05 -16.20 -19.30
C GLY A 19 -17.37 -16.43 -18.56
N GLY A 20 -18.48 -15.87 -19.06
CA GLY A 20 -19.82 -15.96 -18.44
C GLY A 20 -20.06 -14.95 -17.31
N GLU A 21 -21.16 -15.09 -16.55
CA GLU A 21 -21.55 -14.18 -15.46
C GLU A 21 -20.55 -14.15 -14.29
N LYS A 22 -19.80 -15.23 -14.09
CA LYS A 22 -18.71 -15.33 -13.09
C LYS A 22 -17.41 -15.69 -13.79
N PRO A 23 -16.79 -14.72 -14.48
CA PRO A 23 -15.72 -15.01 -15.42
C PRO A 23 -14.42 -15.45 -14.77
N TRP A 24 -14.25 -15.25 -13.46
CA TRP A 24 -13.02 -15.56 -12.74
C TRP A 24 -13.17 -16.81 -11.89
N LYS A 25 -12.25 -17.75 -12.08
CA LYS A 25 -12.05 -18.91 -11.21
C LYS A 25 -10.70 -18.78 -10.51
N VAL A 26 -10.71 -18.90 -9.19
CA VAL A 26 -9.50 -18.90 -8.36
C VAL A 26 -9.27 -20.30 -7.78
N SER A 27 -8.06 -20.82 -7.96
CA SER A 27 -7.59 -22.02 -7.26
C SER A 27 -6.42 -21.64 -6.38
N VAL A 28 -6.45 -22.02 -5.10
CA VAL A 28 -5.38 -21.72 -4.15
C VAL A 28 -4.63 -23.00 -3.81
N THR A 29 -3.30 -23.01 -3.97
CA THR A 29 -2.46 -24.16 -3.65
C THR A 29 -1.53 -23.81 -2.50
N GLY A 30 -1.49 -24.69 -1.48
CA GLY A 30 -0.63 -24.54 -0.31
C GLY A 30 0.67 -25.31 -0.47
N PHE A 31 1.80 -24.66 -0.20
CA PHE A 31 3.13 -25.27 -0.17
C PHE A 31 3.69 -25.15 1.25
N THR A 32 4.21 -26.26 1.79
CA THR A 32 4.96 -26.22 3.04
C THR A 32 6.33 -25.63 2.75
N ILE A 33 6.73 -24.61 3.52
CA ILE A 33 8.06 -24.02 3.45
C ILE A 33 8.76 -24.16 4.80
N ALA A 34 10.06 -24.46 4.75
CA ALA A 34 10.88 -24.68 5.95
C ALA A 34 11.20 -23.37 6.67
N HIS A 35 11.39 -22.28 5.92
CA HIS A 35 11.72 -20.97 6.44
C HIS A 35 10.98 -19.90 5.65
N LEU A 36 10.52 -18.85 6.34
CA LEU A 36 10.08 -17.63 5.68
C LEU A 36 11.32 -16.91 5.13
N PRO A 37 11.24 -16.28 3.95
CA PRO A 37 12.29 -15.39 3.50
C PRO A 37 12.44 -14.25 4.53
N PRO A 38 13.68 -13.80 4.81
CA PRO A 38 13.87 -12.63 5.68
C PRO A 38 13.13 -11.44 5.06
N GLN A 39 12.20 -10.87 5.82
CA GLN A 39 11.51 -9.66 5.41
C GLN A 39 12.41 -8.47 5.77
N ALA A 40 12.77 -7.67 4.77
CA ALA A 40 13.51 -6.44 5.04
C ALA A 40 12.66 -5.54 5.94
N VAL A 41 13.21 -5.16 7.09
CA VAL A 41 12.57 -4.18 7.98
C VAL A 41 12.95 -2.81 7.47
N VAL A 42 12.03 -2.14 6.79
CA VAL A 42 12.21 -0.74 6.40
C VAL A 42 12.03 0.12 7.64
N GLY A 43 12.99 1.00 7.92
CA GLY A 43 12.90 1.92 9.04
C GLY A 43 11.75 2.92 8.85
N LEU A 44 11.08 3.33 9.93
CA LEU A 44 9.92 4.24 9.84
C LEU A 44 10.24 5.56 9.10
N ILE A 45 11.44 6.12 9.32
CA ILE A 45 11.88 7.36 8.66
C ILE A 45 12.07 7.12 7.15
N GLU A 46 12.77 6.04 6.79
CA GLU A 46 13.02 5.67 5.39
C GLU A 46 11.71 5.39 4.63
N ALA A 47 10.76 4.71 5.30
CA ALA A 47 9.44 4.46 4.75
C ALA A 47 8.64 5.75 4.55
N ALA A 48 8.71 6.69 5.50
CA ALA A 48 8.05 7.99 5.38
C ALA A 48 8.62 8.83 4.22
N GLU A 49 9.94 8.86 4.06
CA GLU A 49 10.61 9.59 2.97
C GLU A 49 10.28 8.98 1.60
N SER A 50 10.32 7.65 1.50
CA SER A 50 9.96 6.92 0.29
C SER A 50 8.49 7.15 -0.08
N LEU A 51 7.58 7.03 0.88
CA LEU A 51 6.16 7.29 0.67
C LEU A 51 5.94 8.73 0.18
N ARG A 52 6.54 9.74 0.83
CA ARG A 52 6.44 11.14 0.41
C ARG A 52 6.88 11.32 -1.05
N ALA A 53 8.05 10.82 -1.41
CA ALA A 53 8.60 10.95 -2.75
C ALA A 53 7.70 10.29 -3.81
N LEU A 54 7.13 9.12 -3.52
CA LEU A 54 6.25 8.40 -4.43
C LEU A 54 4.87 9.04 -4.53
N LEU A 55 4.36 9.66 -3.46
CA LEU A 55 3.12 10.44 -3.50
C LEU A 55 3.29 11.73 -4.32
N GLU A 56 4.40 12.43 -4.18
CA GLU A 56 4.71 13.62 -5.00
C GLU A 56 4.76 13.26 -6.50
N ARG A 57 5.43 12.16 -6.84
CA ARG A 57 5.47 11.66 -8.23
C ARG A 57 4.09 11.22 -8.73
N SER A 58 3.30 10.56 -7.90
CA SER A 58 1.96 10.11 -8.26
C SER A 58 0.98 11.27 -8.43
N LEU A 59 1.09 12.31 -7.61
CA LEU A 59 0.35 13.55 -7.76
C LEU A 59 0.68 14.26 -9.08
N ASP A 60 1.97 14.42 -9.39
CA ASP A 60 2.41 15.01 -10.65
C ASP A 60 1.90 14.20 -11.87
N PHE A 61 2.09 12.88 -11.83
CA PHE A 61 1.63 11.98 -12.89
C PHE A 61 0.11 12.08 -13.09
N SER A 62 -0.67 11.93 -12.02
CA SER A 62 -2.13 11.94 -12.10
C SER A 62 -2.68 13.28 -12.59
N THR A 63 -2.03 14.39 -12.19
CA THR A 63 -2.38 15.73 -12.68
C THR A 63 -2.10 15.87 -14.18
N ARG A 64 -0.91 15.48 -14.66
CA ARG A 64 -0.55 15.54 -16.10
C ARG A 64 -1.40 14.61 -16.95
N ALA A 65 -1.72 13.43 -16.43
CA ALA A 65 -2.59 12.44 -17.07
C ALA A 65 -4.08 12.82 -16.99
N LYS A 66 -4.44 13.92 -16.31
CA LYS A 66 -5.80 14.42 -16.14
C LYS A 66 -6.74 13.35 -15.55
N LEU A 67 -6.23 12.62 -14.56
CA LEU A 67 -7.02 11.64 -13.83
C LEU A 67 -7.89 12.36 -12.79
N ASP A 68 -9.09 11.83 -12.55
CA ASP A 68 -10.14 12.50 -11.78
C ASP A 68 -9.78 12.73 -10.30
N TRP A 69 -10.17 11.82 -9.40
CA TRP A 69 -10.04 12.00 -7.94
C TRP A 69 -8.65 11.66 -7.39
N PHE A 70 -7.79 11.01 -8.18
CA PHE A 70 -6.47 10.57 -7.72
C PHE A 70 -5.53 11.71 -7.29
N PRO A 71 -5.44 12.86 -7.99
CA PRO A 71 -4.69 14.01 -7.51
C PRO A 71 -5.13 14.47 -6.11
N ASP A 72 -6.44 14.49 -5.85
CA ASP A 72 -6.97 14.89 -4.54
C ASP A 72 -6.57 13.89 -3.45
N ASP A 73 -6.62 12.59 -3.72
CA ASP A 73 -6.25 11.55 -2.75
C ASP A 73 -4.74 11.58 -2.44
N PHE A 74 -3.88 11.74 -3.46
CA PHE A 74 -2.44 11.90 -3.24
C PHE A 74 -2.08 13.20 -2.50
N SER A 75 -2.79 14.29 -2.80
CA SER A 75 -2.63 15.56 -2.09
C SER A 75 -3.03 15.43 -0.61
N LYS A 76 -4.18 14.81 -0.32
CA LYS A 76 -4.62 14.53 1.07
C LYS A 76 -3.62 13.64 1.82
N ALA A 77 -3.12 12.59 1.18
CA ALA A 77 -2.12 11.71 1.77
C ALA A 77 -0.83 12.49 2.14
N LEU A 78 -0.33 13.34 1.24
CA LEU A 78 0.81 14.22 1.52
C LEU A 78 0.57 15.18 2.69
N ALA A 79 -0.65 15.72 2.82
CA ALA A 79 -1.02 16.57 3.95
C ALA A 79 -0.99 15.81 5.28
N LEU A 80 -1.45 14.55 5.29
CA LEU A 80 -1.45 13.70 6.48
C LEU A 80 -0.05 13.37 6.98
N LEU A 81 0.96 13.25 6.10
CA LEU A 81 2.36 13.09 6.50
C LEU A 81 2.92 14.25 7.33
N ARG A 82 2.25 15.41 7.32
CA ARG A 82 2.67 16.61 8.07
C ARG A 82 1.66 17.02 9.15
N SER A 83 0.53 16.33 9.24
CA SER A 83 -0.54 16.66 10.17
C SER A 83 -0.10 16.43 11.62
N GLN A 84 -0.42 17.37 12.51
CA GLN A 84 -0.22 17.17 13.96
C GLN A 84 -1.32 16.29 14.58
N THR A 85 -2.42 16.11 13.85
CA THR A 85 -3.56 15.27 14.23
C THR A 85 -3.92 14.40 13.03
N PRO A 86 -3.07 13.44 12.63
CA PRO A 86 -3.36 12.57 11.51
C PRO A 86 -4.50 11.62 11.87
N GLU A 87 -5.54 11.60 11.05
CA GLU A 87 -6.69 10.70 11.20
C GLU A 87 -6.74 9.72 10.04
N ILE A 88 -6.94 8.43 10.36
CA ILE A 88 -7.10 7.39 9.35
C ILE A 88 -8.56 7.44 8.88
N PRO A 89 -8.83 7.71 7.58
CA PRO A 89 -10.19 7.98 7.10
C PRO A 89 -11.11 6.74 7.17
N TYR A 90 -10.55 5.54 7.02
CA TYR A 90 -11.27 4.27 7.10
C TYR A 90 -10.67 3.43 8.22
N HIS A 91 -11.52 2.90 9.10
CA HIS A 91 -11.09 2.18 10.31
C HIS A 91 -10.18 3.04 11.20
N PRO A 92 -10.71 4.12 11.83
CA PRO A 92 -9.93 4.99 12.71
C PRO A 92 -9.36 4.25 13.93
N ASP A 93 -9.87 3.05 14.21
CA ASP A 93 -9.41 2.11 15.23
C ASP A 93 -8.24 1.22 14.78
N LEU A 94 -7.77 1.36 13.53
CA LEU A 94 -6.62 0.61 13.00
C LEU A 94 -5.34 0.84 13.82
N PHE A 95 -5.20 2.01 14.43
CA PHE A 95 -4.12 2.32 15.37
C PHE A 95 -4.70 2.67 16.75
N PRO A 96 -4.17 2.10 17.84
CA PRO A 96 -4.51 2.55 19.18
C PRO A 96 -4.06 3.99 19.40
N SER A 97 -4.75 4.70 20.30
CA SER A 97 -4.51 6.12 20.57
C SER A 97 -3.15 6.43 21.21
N GLY A 98 -2.39 5.42 21.64
CA GLY A 98 -1.07 5.55 22.27
C GLY A 98 -0.15 4.37 21.97
N GLY A 99 1.13 4.50 22.33
CA GLY A 99 2.17 3.51 22.04
C GLY A 99 2.77 3.61 20.63
N TYR A 100 2.43 4.66 19.90
CA TYR A 100 2.96 5.00 18.59
C TYR A 100 3.34 6.47 18.53
N SER A 101 4.51 6.75 17.97
CA SER A 101 4.96 8.12 17.71
C SER A 101 4.00 8.88 16.78
N LEU A 102 4.10 10.21 16.78
CA LEU A 102 3.39 11.05 15.80
C LEU A 102 3.72 10.62 14.36
N LEU A 103 5.00 10.35 14.06
CA LEU A 103 5.43 9.93 12.73
C LEU A 103 4.75 8.62 12.31
N ALA A 104 4.65 7.64 13.20
CA ALA A 104 3.99 6.38 12.90
C ALA A 104 2.51 6.58 12.51
N ARG A 105 1.80 7.44 13.25
CA ARG A 105 0.40 7.78 12.95
C ARG A 105 0.24 8.56 11.64
N GLN A 106 1.16 9.49 11.36
CA GLN A 106 1.21 10.24 10.09
C GLN A 106 1.41 9.30 8.89
N VAL A 107 2.38 8.39 8.99
CA VAL A 107 2.71 7.40 7.96
C VAL A 107 1.53 6.46 7.72
N ALA A 108 0.91 5.94 8.78
CA ALA A 108 -0.27 5.09 8.66
C ALA A 108 -1.44 5.81 7.97
N ALA A 109 -1.82 7.00 8.45
CA ALA A 109 -2.93 7.78 7.88
C ALA A 109 -2.68 8.14 6.41
N SER A 110 -1.45 8.55 6.08
CA SER A 110 -1.05 8.83 4.70
C SER A 110 -1.12 7.60 3.82
N ALA A 111 -0.58 6.46 4.27
CA ALA A 111 -0.52 5.24 3.48
C ALA A 111 -1.91 4.66 3.24
N THR A 112 -2.79 4.67 4.25
CA THR A 112 -4.20 4.27 4.09
C THR A 112 -4.95 5.17 3.12
N THR A 113 -4.74 6.49 3.20
CA THR A 113 -5.37 7.45 2.26
C THR A 113 -4.86 7.27 0.83
N ALA A 114 -3.59 6.92 0.66
CA ALA A 114 -2.97 6.67 -0.63
C ALA A 114 -3.26 5.27 -1.20
N TYR A 115 -4.00 4.42 -0.47
CA TYR A 115 -4.27 3.06 -0.91
C TYR A 115 -5.31 3.05 -2.03
N VAL A 116 -4.83 3.12 -3.26
CA VAL A 116 -5.64 3.20 -4.49
C VAL A 116 -5.68 1.87 -5.27
N PHE A 117 -5.35 0.76 -4.60
CA PHE A 117 -5.10 -0.56 -5.22
C PHE A 117 -6.28 -1.56 -5.13
N GLY A 118 -7.46 -1.09 -4.75
CA GLY A 118 -8.62 -1.96 -4.52
C GLY A 118 -9.93 -1.35 -5.02
N GLY A 119 -10.75 -2.18 -5.66
CA GLY A 119 -12.04 -1.79 -6.25
C GLY A 119 -12.02 -1.82 -7.79
N MET A 120 -13.20 -1.79 -8.43
CA MET A 120 -13.27 -1.58 -9.89
C MET A 120 -13.00 -0.11 -10.20
N GLY A 121 -12.14 0.16 -11.20
CA GLY A 121 -11.76 1.53 -11.56
C GLY A 121 -10.71 2.11 -10.61
N SER A 122 -10.01 1.22 -9.89
CA SER A 122 -8.89 1.56 -9.02
C SER A 122 -7.69 2.04 -9.85
N PHE A 123 -6.69 2.64 -9.19
CA PHE A 123 -5.55 3.22 -9.92
C PHE A 123 -4.80 2.16 -10.71
N ASN A 124 -4.77 0.90 -10.24
CA ASN A 124 -4.15 -0.23 -10.93
C ASN A 124 -4.97 -0.80 -12.11
N ASP A 125 -6.17 -0.29 -12.38
CA ASP A 125 -7.02 -0.70 -13.50
C ASP A 125 -6.89 0.22 -14.72
N LEU A 126 -6.08 1.28 -14.62
CA LEU A 126 -5.92 2.27 -15.68
C LEU A 126 -5.07 1.75 -16.85
N GLY A 127 -5.32 2.32 -18.03
CA GLY A 127 -4.50 2.11 -19.22
C GLY A 127 -4.51 3.35 -20.11
N PHE A 128 -3.40 3.60 -20.80
CA PHE A 128 -3.17 4.83 -21.55
C PHE A 128 -2.85 4.55 -23.02
N THR A 129 -3.42 5.35 -23.93
CA THR A 129 -3.12 5.28 -25.37
C THR A 129 -1.76 5.91 -25.71
N SER A 130 -1.34 6.90 -24.93
CA SER A 130 0.00 7.50 -25.04
C SER A 130 1.06 6.54 -24.51
N HIS A 131 1.98 6.13 -25.39
CA HIS A 131 3.06 5.21 -25.01
C HIS A 131 3.96 5.75 -23.89
N GLY A 132 4.18 7.06 -23.84
CA GLY A 132 4.95 7.71 -22.78
C GLY A 132 4.27 7.62 -21.42
N LEU A 133 2.97 7.95 -21.36
CA LEU A 133 2.19 7.86 -20.12
C LEU A 133 2.03 6.41 -19.65
N GLU A 134 1.79 5.48 -20.59
CA GLU A 134 1.67 4.05 -20.29
C GLU A 134 2.97 3.47 -19.69
N THR A 135 4.12 3.86 -20.25
CA THR A 135 5.43 3.42 -19.75
C THR A 135 5.72 4.00 -18.37
N GLU A 136 5.46 5.30 -18.17
CA GLU A 136 5.63 5.96 -16.88
C GLU A 136 4.73 5.31 -15.82
N TYR A 137 3.44 5.14 -16.12
CA TYR A 137 2.46 4.50 -15.25
C TYR A 137 2.88 3.08 -14.83
N LYS A 138 3.30 2.24 -15.79
CA LYS A 138 3.79 0.87 -15.52
C LYS A 138 5.04 0.85 -14.64
N SER A 139 5.89 1.86 -14.72
CA SER A 139 7.06 1.99 -13.85
C SER A 139 6.69 2.49 -12.45
N LEU A 140 5.72 3.41 -12.36
CA LEU A 140 5.31 4.05 -11.12
C LEU A 140 4.48 3.11 -10.24
N LEU A 141 3.53 2.38 -10.83
CA LEU A 141 2.56 1.54 -10.13
C LEU A 141 3.20 0.56 -9.12
N PRO A 142 4.18 -0.30 -9.50
CA PRO A 142 4.78 -1.23 -8.56
C PRO A 142 5.57 -0.52 -7.45
N THR A 143 6.20 0.61 -7.76
CA THR A 143 6.98 1.39 -6.77
C THR A 143 6.10 2.11 -5.77
N LEU A 144 4.95 2.64 -6.21
CA LEU A 144 3.95 3.24 -5.34
C LEU A 144 3.35 2.17 -4.41
N TYR A 145 3.01 1.00 -4.97
CA TYR A 145 2.48 -0.11 -4.17
C TYR A 145 3.46 -0.53 -3.08
N ALA A 146 4.72 -0.77 -3.44
CA ALA A 146 5.76 -1.13 -2.48
C ALA A 146 5.90 -0.07 -1.38
N ALA A 147 5.99 1.21 -1.73
CA ALA A 147 6.13 2.30 -0.76
C ALA A 147 4.93 2.40 0.21
N VAL A 148 3.70 2.18 -0.27
CA VAL A 148 2.50 2.17 0.58
C VAL A 148 2.52 0.98 1.55
N ILE A 149 2.88 -0.21 1.07
CA ILE A 149 2.96 -1.41 1.91
C ILE A 149 4.08 -1.28 2.95
N ASP A 150 5.26 -0.83 2.55
CA ASP A 150 6.40 -0.64 3.45
C ASP A 150 6.09 0.40 4.54
N ALA A 151 5.40 1.48 4.17
CA ALA A 151 4.90 2.47 5.12
C ALA A 151 3.93 1.87 6.15
N LEU A 152 2.96 1.07 5.71
CA LEU A 152 2.02 0.40 6.62
C LEU A 152 2.74 -0.58 7.55
N LEU A 153 3.68 -1.37 7.03
CA LEU A 153 4.45 -2.33 7.82
C LEU A 153 5.36 -1.62 8.83
N ALA A 154 6.08 -0.58 8.40
CA ALA A 154 6.97 0.17 9.28
C ALA A 154 6.19 0.90 10.39
N ALA A 155 5.05 1.50 10.05
CA ALA A 155 4.17 2.14 11.04
C ALA A 155 3.62 1.12 12.03
N ALA A 156 3.02 0.01 11.55
CA ALA A 156 2.38 -0.99 12.42
C ALA A 156 3.37 -1.66 13.38
N ASN A 157 4.60 -1.94 12.90
CA ASN A 157 5.65 -2.59 13.69
C ASN A 157 6.47 -1.62 14.55
N SER A 158 6.18 -0.32 14.54
CA SER A 158 6.87 0.68 15.37
C SER A 158 6.31 0.82 16.79
N PHE A 159 5.41 -0.08 17.20
CA PHE A 159 4.81 -0.05 18.54
C PHE A 159 5.89 -0.20 19.61
N GLY A 160 5.92 0.73 20.56
CA GLY A 160 6.87 0.71 21.65
C GLY A 160 6.64 1.89 22.61
N PRO A 161 7.17 1.81 23.83
CA PRO A 161 7.18 2.95 24.74
C PRO A 161 7.98 4.11 24.10
N GLU A 162 7.40 5.32 24.12
CA GLU A 162 8.12 6.57 23.81
C GLU A 162 9.20 6.86 24.85
#